data_AF-A0A0B6YLI1-F1
#
_entry.id   AF-A0A0B6YLI1-F1
#
_cell.length_a   1.000
_cell.length_b   1.000
_cell.length_c   1.000
_cell.angle_alpha   90.00
_cell.angle_beta   90.00
_cell.angle_gamma   90.00
#
_symmetry.space_group_name_H-M   'P 1'
#
loop_
_entity.id
_entity.type
_entity.pdbx_description
1 polymer ?
#
loop_
_entity_poly.entity_id
_entity_poly.type
_entity_poly.pdbx_seq_one_letter_code
_entity_poly.pdbx_strand_id
1 'polypeptide(L)'
;EPKNKNWFRENGYKSNYYILINKGSGCSTSGFGTEEGPVSLQPCFYYTINTHELLHTLGGIHTQQIPRRNNYITISPDNIQDYLQFTYTKLQGPRYVDEGFDSESSLLYTAKTWTRNGL
;
A
#
# COMPACT_ATOMS: atom_id res chain seq x y z
N GLU A 1 26.83 -1.35 4.50
CA GLU A 1 26.21 -0.06 4.86
C GLU A 1 24.77 -0.04 4.35
N PRO A 2 23.73 0.09 5.19
CA PRO A 2 22.32 0.07 4.75
C PRO A 2 21.94 1.20 3.77
N LYS A 3 22.85 2.17 3.57
CA LYS A 3 22.70 3.28 2.61
C LYS A 3 23.35 3.02 1.25
N ASN A 4 24.17 1.96 1.11
CA ASN A 4 24.78 1.62 -0.17
C ASN A 4 23.77 0.88 -1.06
N LYS A 5 23.14 1.61 -1.99
CA LYS A 5 22.17 1.08 -2.96
C LYS A 5 22.74 0.02 -3.91
N ASN A 6 24.07 -0.10 -4.01
CA ASN A 6 24.77 -1.07 -4.86
C ASN A 6 25.28 -2.29 -4.11
N TRP A 7 25.11 -2.35 -2.78
CA TRP A 7 25.69 -3.42 -1.95
C TRP A 7 25.35 -4.82 -2.47
N PHE A 8 24.11 -5.07 -2.91
CA PHE A 8 23.71 -6.37 -3.44
C PHE A 8 24.45 -6.72 -4.75
N ARG A 9 24.46 -5.83 -5.75
CA ARG A 9 25.24 -6.06 -6.98
C ARG A 9 26.74 -6.20 -6.71
N GLU A 10 27.30 -5.38 -5.82
CA GLU A 10 28.71 -5.45 -5.40
C GLU A 10 29.07 -6.78 -4.71
N ASN A 11 28.07 -7.45 -4.12
CA ASN A 11 28.22 -8.76 -3.47
C ASN A 11 27.65 -9.91 -4.33
N GLY A 12 27.59 -9.74 -5.65
CA GLY A 12 27.32 -10.82 -6.61
C GLY A 12 25.84 -11.17 -6.81
N TYR A 13 24.91 -10.41 -6.23
CA TYR A 13 23.48 -10.60 -6.47
C TYR A 13 23.07 -10.00 -7.83
N LYS A 14 22.15 -10.69 -8.53
CA LYS A 14 21.67 -10.26 -9.85
C LYS A 14 20.84 -8.97 -9.83
N SER A 15 20.35 -8.54 -8.67
CA SER A 15 19.48 -7.37 -8.52
C SER A 15 19.80 -6.56 -7.26
N ASN A 16 19.41 -5.29 -7.25
CA ASN A 16 19.44 -4.41 -6.06
C ASN A 16 18.03 -4.24 -5.45
N TYR A 17 17.15 -5.22 -5.63
CA TYR A 17 15.82 -5.17 -5.02
C TYR A 17 15.90 -5.63 -3.56
N TYR A 18 15.55 -4.74 -2.65
CA TYR A 18 15.43 -5.05 -1.23
C TYR A 18 14.36 -4.19 -0.58
N ILE A 19 13.82 -4.68 0.53
CA ILE A 19 12.96 -3.89 1.40
C ILE A 19 13.87 -3.22 2.43
N LEU A 20 13.83 -1.90 2.47
CA LEU A 20 14.52 -1.12 3.49
C LEU A 20 13.54 -0.78 4.60
N ILE A 21 13.72 -1.41 5.77
CA ILE A 21 12.91 -1.14 6.95
C ILE A 21 13.53 0.02 7.72
N ASN A 22 12.83 1.15 7.77
CA ASN A 22 13.30 2.37 8.43
C ASN A 22 12.34 2.78 9.54
N LYS A 23 12.89 3.31 10.64
CA LYS A 23 12.07 3.95 11.67
C LYS A 23 11.52 5.28 11.14
N GLY A 24 10.21 5.47 11.19
CA GLY A 24 9.50 6.69 10.81
C GLY A 24 8.52 7.17 11.88
N SER A 25 7.84 8.29 11.63
CA SER A 25 6.77 8.83 12.48
C SER A 25 5.37 8.35 12.08
N GLY A 26 5.24 7.62 10.96
CA GLY A 26 3.98 7.07 10.46
C GLY A 26 4.15 5.65 9.93
N CYS A 27 3.03 5.07 9.48
CA CYS A 27 2.96 3.78 8.81
C CYS A 27 2.87 4.04 7.32
N SER A 28 3.87 3.61 6.55
CA SER A 28 3.84 3.81 5.11
C SER A 28 4.82 2.92 4.37
N THR A 29 4.49 2.69 3.10
CA THR A 29 5.36 2.06 2.13
C THR A 29 5.53 3.01 0.95
N SER A 30 6.78 3.23 0.54
CA SER A 30 7.09 4.10 -0.59
C SER A 30 8.19 3.52 -1.47
N GLY A 31 8.10 3.84 -2.76
CA GLY A 31 8.94 3.27 -3.80
C GLY A 31 8.17 2.25 -4.65
N PHE A 32 8.46 2.27 -5.95
CA PHE A 32 7.91 1.31 -6.90
C PHE A 32 9.04 0.33 -7.20
N GLY A 33 8.93 -0.91 -6.73
CA GLY A 33 9.97 -1.95 -6.78
C GLY A 33 10.30 -2.45 -8.19
N THR A 34 10.48 -1.54 -9.14
CA THR A 34 10.84 -1.82 -10.53
C THR A 34 11.99 -0.88 -10.92
N GLU A 35 13.18 -1.49 -10.92
CA GLU A 35 14.41 -1.15 -11.64
C GLU A 35 15.52 -0.32 -10.95
N GLU A 36 15.27 0.48 -9.91
CA GLU A 36 16.32 1.40 -9.40
C GLU A 36 16.48 1.53 -7.86
N GLY A 37 16.07 0.53 -7.07
CA GLY A 37 16.48 0.46 -5.67
C GLY A 37 15.41 -0.02 -4.69
N PRO A 38 15.56 0.31 -3.39
CA PRO A 38 14.72 -0.28 -2.36
C PRO A 38 13.30 0.25 -2.34
N VAL A 39 12.38 -0.61 -1.89
CA VAL A 39 11.09 -0.17 -1.35
C VAL A 39 11.30 0.15 0.12
N SER A 40 10.99 1.37 0.54
CA SER A 40 11.09 1.77 1.94
C SER A 40 9.79 1.43 2.67
N LEU A 41 9.90 0.66 3.74
CA LEU A 41 8.81 0.33 4.65
C LEU A 41 9.05 1.01 6.00
N GLN A 42 8.04 1.73 6.47
CA GLN A 42 8.00 2.31 7.81
C GLN A 42 6.98 1.52 8.65
N PRO A 43 7.46 0.64 9.56
CA PRO A 43 6.58 -0.18 10.35
C PRO A 43 5.99 0.61 11.52
N CYS A 44 4.86 0.10 12.00
CA CYS A 44 4.15 0.55 13.19
C CYS A 44 4.10 -0.54 14.26
N PHE A 45 3.48 -0.25 15.41
CA PHE A 45 3.43 -1.20 16.54
C PHE A 45 2.30 -2.25 16.43
N TYR A 46 1.54 -2.25 15.33
CA TYR A 46 0.40 -3.14 15.14
C TYR A 46 0.67 -4.17 14.03
N TYR A 47 0.49 -5.45 14.35
CA TYR A 47 0.71 -6.56 13.42
C TYR A 47 -0.05 -6.40 12.10
N THR A 48 -1.33 -6.00 12.17
CA THR A 48 -2.20 -5.82 11.01
C THR A 48 -1.70 -4.70 10.10
N ILE A 49 -1.26 -3.58 10.68
CA ILE A 49 -0.70 -2.46 9.93
C ILE A 49 0.66 -2.83 9.32
N ASN A 50 1.53 -3.53 10.05
CA ASN A 50 2.79 -3.99 9.48
C ASN A 50 2.59 -4.96 8.32
N THR A 51 1.57 -5.82 8.41
CA THR A 51 1.17 -6.71 7.32
C THR A 51 0.67 -5.91 6.12
N HIS A 52 -0.18 -4.89 6.34
CA HIS A 52 -0.65 -3.98 5.30
C HIS A 52 0.50 -3.31 4.54
N GLU A 53 1.45 -2.71 5.27
CA GLU A 53 2.61 -2.07 4.66
C GLU A 53 3.50 -3.07 3.93
N LEU A 54 3.72 -4.26 4.50
CA LEU A 54 4.49 -5.30 3.83
C LEU A 54 3.83 -5.73 2.51
N LEU A 55 2.51 -5.85 2.46
CA LEU A 55 1.79 -6.18 1.23
C LEU A 55 1.97 -5.12 0.14
N HIS A 56 2.06 -3.83 0.51
CA HIS A 56 2.40 -2.78 -0.45
C HIS A 56 3.79 -2.97 -1.06
N THR A 57 4.77 -3.50 -0.33
CA THR A 57 6.11 -3.80 -0.89
C THR A 57 6.09 -4.88 -1.96
N LEU A 58 5.08 -5.75 -1.94
CA LEU A 58 4.87 -6.82 -2.90
C LEU A 58 4.03 -6.36 -4.11
N GLY A 59 3.65 -5.08 -4.16
CA GLY A 59 2.80 -4.52 -5.22
C GLY A 59 1.30 -4.61 -4.91
N GLY A 60 0.91 -4.95 -3.68
CA GLY A 60 -0.47 -4.89 -3.23
C GLY A 60 -1.02 -3.46 -3.34
N ILE A 61 -2.23 -3.33 -3.88
CA ILE A 61 -2.99 -2.09 -3.91
C ILE A 61 -4.16 -2.19 -2.96
N HIS A 62 -4.71 -1.05 -2.54
CA HIS A 62 -5.87 -1.09 -1.66
C HIS A 62 -7.08 -1.76 -2.31
N THR A 63 -7.78 -2.59 -1.54
CA THR A 63 -8.95 -3.34 -2.02
C THR A 63 -10.09 -2.40 -2.42
N GLN A 64 -10.27 -1.27 -1.72
CA GLN A 64 -11.25 -0.26 -2.12
C GLN A 64 -10.86 0.54 -3.38
N GLN A 65 -9.72 0.25 -4.01
CA GLN A 65 -9.31 0.90 -5.26
C GLN A 65 -9.46 -0.03 -6.48
N ILE A 66 -9.81 -1.30 -6.30
CA ILE A 66 -9.96 -2.22 -7.43
C ILE A 66 -11.17 -1.87 -8.31
N PRO A 67 -11.14 -2.18 -9.62
CA PRO A 67 -12.22 -1.82 -10.56
C PRO A 67 -13.63 -2.29 -10.14
N ARG A 68 -13.71 -3.51 -9.58
CA ARG A 68 -14.95 -4.20 -9.23
C ARG A 68 -15.53 -3.89 -7.85
N ARG A 69 -14.89 -3.03 -7.06
CA ARG A 69 -15.29 -2.77 -5.66
C ARG A 69 -16.77 -2.38 -5.51
N ASN A 70 -17.35 -1.69 -6.50
CA ASN A 70 -18.69 -1.14 -6.41
C ASN A 70 -19.77 -2.24 -6.39
N ASN A 71 -19.40 -3.50 -6.65
CA ASN A 71 -20.27 -4.65 -6.50
C ASN A 71 -20.35 -5.14 -5.03
N TYR A 72 -19.46 -4.65 -4.16
CA TYR A 72 -19.28 -5.16 -2.79
C TYR A 72 -19.34 -4.06 -1.72
N ILE A 73 -18.88 -2.85 -2.03
CA ILE A 73 -18.86 -1.72 -1.09
C ILE A 73 -19.43 -0.45 -1.73
N THR A 74 -20.04 0.38 -0.89
CA THR A 74 -20.49 1.73 -1.25
C THR A 74 -19.54 2.75 -0.61
N ILE A 75 -19.08 3.71 -1.41
CA ILE A 75 -18.30 4.85 -0.92
C ILE A 75 -19.24 6.05 -0.84
N SER A 76 -19.18 6.79 0.27
CA SER A 76 -19.94 8.03 0.49
C SER A 76 -18.99 9.24 0.46
N PRO A 77 -18.72 9.85 -0.71
CA PRO A 77 -17.71 10.90 -0.86
C PRO A 77 -17.94 12.12 0.04
N ASP A 78 -19.21 12.48 0.27
CA ASP A 78 -19.59 13.62 1.13
C ASP A 78 -19.11 13.43 2.57
N ASN A 79 -18.99 12.18 3.03
CA ASN A 79 -18.51 11.85 4.37
C ASN A 79 -16.98 11.77 4.47
N ILE A 80 -16.26 11.81 3.35
CA ILE A 80 -14.79 11.73 3.30
C ILE A 80 -14.20 13.13 3.25
N GLN A 81 -13.15 13.37 4.03
CA GLN A 81 -12.38 14.62 3.99
C GLN A 81 -11.92 14.92 2.54
N ASP A 82 -12.20 16.13 2.03
CA ASP A 82 -12.03 16.46 0.59
C ASP A 82 -10.65 16.08 0.04
N TYR A 83 -9.59 16.41 0.78
CA TYR A 83 -8.21 16.17 0.37
C TYR A 83 -7.79 14.70 0.40
N LEU A 84 -8.64 13.79 0.89
CA LEU A 84 -8.38 12.35 0.98
C LEU A 84 -9.29 11.51 0.06
N GLN A 85 -10.25 12.12 -0.64
CA GLN A 85 -11.17 11.40 -1.54
C GLN A 85 -10.43 10.61 -2.63
N PHE A 86 -9.26 11.09 -3.08
CA PHE A 86 -8.46 10.42 -4.10
C PHE A 86 -8.00 9.01 -3.70
N THR A 87 -7.91 8.70 -2.40
CA THR A 87 -7.53 7.38 -1.88
C THR A 87 -8.60 6.30 -2.17
N TYR A 88 -9.81 6.73 -2.54
CA TYR A 88 -10.91 5.89 -3.00
C TYR A 88 -11.11 5.95 -4.52
N THR A 89 -10.20 6.53 -5.29
CA THR A 89 -10.31 6.50 -6.77
C THR A 89 -10.06 5.08 -7.28
N LYS A 90 -10.90 4.60 -8.23
CA LYS A 90 -10.69 3.30 -8.88
C LYS A 90 -9.43 3.35 -9.73
N LEU A 91 -8.54 2.39 -9.54
CA LEU A 91 -7.42 2.14 -10.45
C LEU A 91 -7.95 1.41 -11.68
N GLN A 92 -7.49 1.80 -12.88
CA GLN A 92 -7.91 1.22 -14.15
C GLN A 92 -6.76 0.41 -14.76
N GLY A 93 -7.07 -0.72 -15.39
CA GLY A 93 -6.16 -1.43 -16.29
C GLY A 93 -5.87 -2.90 -15.91
N PRO A 94 -5.44 -3.73 -16.89
CA PRO A 94 -5.21 -5.17 -16.72
C PRO A 94 -3.99 -5.52 -15.84
N ARG A 95 -3.35 -4.51 -15.22
CA ARG A 95 -2.16 -4.69 -14.40
C ARG A 95 -2.46 -5.22 -13.00
N TYR A 96 -3.72 -5.16 -12.57
CA TYR A 96 -4.11 -5.52 -11.21
C TYR A 96 -4.96 -6.79 -11.23
N VAL A 97 -4.64 -7.71 -10.32
CA VAL A 97 -5.50 -8.87 -10.07
C VAL A 97 -6.77 -8.36 -9.41
N ASP A 98 -7.90 -8.47 -10.11
CA ASP A 98 -9.23 -8.09 -9.65
C ASP A 98 -10.23 -9.27 -9.69
N GLU A 99 -9.68 -10.49 -9.67
CA GLU A 99 -10.43 -11.75 -9.54
C GLU A 99 -10.93 -11.90 -8.09
N GLY A 100 -12.08 -11.28 -7.82
CA GLY A 100 -12.75 -11.33 -6.52
C GLY A 100 -12.64 -10.05 -5.69
N PHE A 101 -13.27 -10.05 -4.53
CA PHE A 101 -13.20 -8.99 -3.54
C PHE A 101 -13.13 -9.62 -2.15
N ASP A 102 -12.02 -9.42 -1.47
CA ASP A 102 -11.83 -9.89 -0.10
C ASP A 102 -12.21 -8.77 0.89
N SER A 103 -13.37 -8.91 1.51
CA SER A 103 -13.88 -7.96 2.51
C SER A 103 -13.12 -7.99 3.84
N GLU A 104 -12.24 -8.98 4.05
CA GLU A 104 -11.37 -9.09 5.23
C GLU A 104 -9.90 -8.76 4.89
N SER A 105 -9.65 -8.32 3.65
CA SER A 105 -8.31 -8.00 3.19
C SER A 105 -7.64 -6.99 4.11
N SER A 106 -6.39 -7.25 4.50
CA SER A 106 -5.58 -6.27 5.24
C SER A 106 -5.36 -4.97 4.45
N LEU A 107 -5.57 -4.98 3.13
CA LEU A 107 -5.47 -3.82 2.23
C LEU A 107 -6.79 -3.05 2.07
N LEU A 108 -7.88 -3.52 2.70
CA LEU A 108 -9.15 -2.79 2.72
C LEU A 108 -9.16 -1.79 3.88
N TYR A 109 -9.42 -0.52 3.56
CA TYR A 109 -9.70 0.48 4.60
C TYR A 109 -10.99 0.16 5.36
N THR A 110 -10.98 0.54 6.64
CA THR A 110 -12.17 0.42 7.50
C THR A 110 -13.28 1.38 7.04
N ALA A 111 -14.52 1.10 7.43
CA ALA A 111 -15.67 1.95 7.13
C ALA A 111 -15.52 3.42 7.60
N LYS A 112 -14.63 3.68 8.57
CA LYS A 112 -14.44 5.01 9.17
C LYS A 112 -13.19 5.74 8.68
N THR A 113 -12.40 5.12 7.80
CA THR A 113 -11.15 5.71 7.33
C THR A 113 -11.43 6.99 6.53
N TRP A 114 -10.80 8.09 6.94
CA TRP A 114 -10.95 9.44 6.35
C TRP A 114 -12.33 10.10 6.51
N THR A 115 -13.17 9.61 7.42
CA THR A 115 -14.43 10.28 7.76
C THR A 115 -14.19 11.72 8.23
N ARG A 116 -15.08 12.64 7.88
CA ARG A 116 -15.01 14.04 8.33
C ARG A 116 -15.32 14.21 9.82
N ASN A 117 -16.16 13.34 10.36
CA ASN A 117 -16.74 13.45 11.70
C ASN A 117 -16.46 12.23 12.59
N GLY A 118 -15.62 11.29 12.16
CA GLY A 118 -15.29 10.08 12.93
C GLY A 118 -16.43 9.05 13.07
N LEU A 119 -17.55 9.28 12.35
CA LEU A 119 -18.74 8.44 12.35
C LEU A 119 -18.79 7.58 11.10
#